data_AF-A0A0B4HNZ3-F1
#
_entry.id   AF-A0A0B4HNZ3-F1
#
_cell.length_a   1.000
_cell.length_b   1.000
_cell.length_c   1.000
_cell.angle_alpha   90.00
_cell.angle_beta   90.00
_cell.angle_gamma   90.00
#
_symmetry.space_group_name_H-M   'P 1'
#
loop_
_entity.id
_entity.type
_entity.pdbx_description
1 polymer ?
#
loop_
_entity_poly.entity_id
_entity_poly.type
_entity_poly.pdbx_seq_one_letter_code
_entity_poly.pdbx_strand_id
1 'polypeptide(L)'
;MLAVVSVLFFYTASVAAALSTKQALTAGITPHVEYSSSVGVIGCKINTSRVAYWPDDVDCNDICVEVSYGGRSVHLLKVDKSTGAHDVSYDAWNYLVYGKSAKEEPHMGGAVEMQYQFVPADRCKPLLFDGKLPLSAPNSMGYVGHCLMGREQLVCQKLRAH
;
A
#
# COMPACT_ATOMS: atom_id res chain seq x y z
N MET A 1 -49.87 -51.93 16.05
CA MET A 1 -49.23 -50.66 16.44
C MET A 1 -47.84 -50.63 15.81
N LEU A 2 -47.63 -49.86 14.74
CA LEU A 2 -46.30 -49.58 14.18
C LEU A 2 -45.89 -48.16 14.61
N ALA A 3 -44.78 -48.05 15.34
CA ALA A 3 -44.18 -46.77 15.69
C ALA A 3 -43.30 -46.29 14.54
N VAL A 4 -43.63 -45.14 13.95
CA VAL A 4 -42.81 -44.47 12.94
C VAL A 4 -41.80 -43.59 13.66
N VAL A 5 -40.52 -43.94 13.59
CA VAL A 5 -39.42 -43.16 14.17
C VAL A 5 -38.98 -42.14 13.13
N SER A 6 -39.34 -40.87 13.33
CA SER A 6 -38.88 -39.76 12.49
C SER A 6 -37.43 -39.42 12.83
N VAL A 7 -36.51 -39.71 11.90
CA VAL A 7 -35.10 -39.32 12.01
C VAL A 7 -34.92 -37.91 11.45
N LEU A 8 -34.59 -36.95 12.32
CA LEU A 8 -34.27 -35.58 11.92
C LEU A 8 -32.80 -35.50 11.48
N PHE A 9 -32.57 -35.30 10.19
CA PHE A 9 -31.25 -34.98 9.64
C PHE A 9 -30.92 -33.51 9.90
N PHE A 10 -29.99 -33.24 10.83
CA PHE A 10 -29.45 -31.90 11.03
C PHE A 10 -28.40 -31.61 9.95
N TYR A 11 -28.76 -30.83 8.93
CA TYR A 11 -27.81 -30.28 7.96
C TYR A 11 -27.05 -29.11 8.60
N THR A 12 -25.79 -29.32 8.97
CA THR A 12 -24.89 -28.23 9.36
C THR A 12 -24.38 -27.54 8.09
N ALA A 13 -24.87 -26.34 7.79
CA ALA A 13 -24.34 -25.51 6.71
C ALA A 13 -23.01 -24.87 7.15
N SER A 14 -21.90 -25.31 6.57
CA SER A 14 -20.59 -24.69 6.74
C SER A 14 -20.53 -23.39 5.93
N VAL A 15 -20.51 -22.25 6.61
CA VAL A 15 -20.28 -20.94 5.97
C VAL A 15 -18.79 -20.81 5.68
N ALA A 16 -18.37 -21.11 4.45
CA ALA A 16 -17.02 -20.80 4.00
C ALA A 16 -16.90 -19.28 3.81
N ALA A 17 -16.20 -18.60 4.72
CA ALA A 17 -15.82 -17.21 4.54
C ALA A 17 -14.81 -17.14 3.37
N ALA A 18 -15.25 -16.64 2.23
CA ALA A 18 -14.34 -16.35 1.12
C ALA A 18 -13.40 -15.20 1.52
N LEU A 19 -12.16 -15.52 1.88
CA LEU A 19 -11.11 -14.52 1.94
C LEU A 19 -10.91 -13.98 0.52
N SER A 20 -11.29 -12.72 0.30
CA SER A 20 -10.93 -11.99 -0.92
C SER A 20 -9.42 -11.79 -0.94
N THR A 21 -8.70 -12.74 -1.55
CA THR A 21 -7.30 -12.53 -1.90
C THR A 21 -7.29 -11.53 -3.05
N LYS A 22 -7.00 -10.24 -2.76
CA LYS A 22 -6.62 -9.31 -3.82
C LYS A 22 -5.47 -9.97 -4.59
N GLN A 23 -5.64 -10.18 -5.88
CA GLN A 23 -4.67 -10.86 -6.72
C GLN A 23 -3.36 -10.05 -6.71
N ALA A 24 -2.23 -10.67 -6.36
CA ALA A 24 -0.93 -10.04 -6.50
C ALA A 24 -0.66 -9.79 -7.99
N LEU A 25 -0.30 -8.55 -8.33
CA LEU A 25 0.07 -8.11 -9.68
C LEU A 25 1.59 -8.20 -9.84
N THR A 26 2.08 -8.15 -11.08
CA THR A 26 3.52 -8.13 -11.37
C THR A 26 3.85 -6.90 -12.21
N ALA A 27 4.99 -6.27 -11.93
CA ALA A 27 5.55 -5.21 -12.76
C ALA A 27 7.07 -5.19 -12.68
N GLY A 28 7.71 -4.61 -13.70
CA GLY A 28 9.11 -4.24 -13.67
C GLY A 28 9.31 -3.04 -12.77
N ILE A 29 9.91 -3.25 -11.59
CA ILE A 29 10.13 -2.22 -10.58
C ILE A 29 11.55 -1.68 -10.67
N THR A 30 11.68 -0.36 -10.73
CA THR A 30 12.93 0.39 -10.84
C THR A 30 13.22 1.23 -9.58
N PRO A 31 14.50 1.54 -9.30
CA PRO A 31 14.86 2.39 -8.17
C PRO A 31 14.72 3.89 -8.51
N HIS A 32 14.15 4.65 -7.58
CA HIS A 32 14.03 6.11 -7.62
C HIS A 32 14.90 6.75 -6.54
N VAL A 33 15.78 7.68 -6.92
CA VAL A 33 16.78 8.26 -6.00
C VAL A 33 16.24 9.47 -5.24
N GLU A 34 15.46 10.31 -5.91
CA GLU A 34 14.96 11.55 -5.34
C GLU A 34 13.57 11.37 -4.74
N TYR A 35 13.26 12.13 -3.69
CA TYR A 35 11.92 12.15 -3.14
C TYR A 35 11.06 13.18 -3.86
N SER A 36 9.86 12.77 -4.27
CA SER A 36 8.82 13.66 -4.78
C SER A 36 7.43 13.20 -4.34
N SER A 37 6.44 14.10 -4.46
CA SER A 37 5.05 13.79 -4.12
C SER A 37 4.06 14.65 -4.92
N SER A 38 3.25 13.99 -5.76
CA SER A 38 2.15 14.61 -6.50
C SER A 38 0.96 15.01 -5.63
N VAL A 39 0.85 14.47 -4.42
CA VAL A 39 -0.22 14.81 -3.44
C VAL A 39 0.25 15.69 -2.28
N GLY A 40 1.51 16.12 -2.29
CA GLY A 40 2.01 17.12 -1.37
C GLY A 40 2.32 16.61 0.03
N VAL A 41 2.78 15.36 0.13
CA VAL A 41 3.30 14.77 1.36
C VAL A 41 4.67 15.35 1.71
N ILE A 42 4.89 15.65 2.99
CA ILE A 42 6.16 16.19 3.47
C ILE A 42 7.15 15.06 3.71
N GLY A 43 8.24 15.02 2.93
CA GLY A 43 9.29 14.00 3.04
C GLY A 43 9.92 13.88 4.42
N CYS A 44 10.14 14.99 5.15
CA CYS A 44 10.74 14.96 6.49
C CYS A 44 9.81 14.42 7.59
N LYS A 45 8.56 14.09 7.27
CA LYS A 45 7.55 13.52 8.19
C LYS A 45 7.19 12.07 7.86
N ILE A 46 7.88 11.46 6.90
CA ILE A 46 7.69 10.06 6.50
C ILE A 46 9.03 9.35 6.37
N ASN A 47 9.00 8.03 6.25
CA ASN A 47 10.16 7.25 5.85
C ASN A 47 10.35 7.31 4.32
N THR A 48 11.21 8.23 3.85
CA THR A 48 11.51 8.39 2.41
C THR A 48 12.25 7.21 1.78
N SER A 49 12.75 6.27 2.58
CA SER A 49 13.31 4.99 2.12
C SER A 49 12.24 3.92 1.87
N ARG A 50 10.95 4.26 2.02
CA ARG A 50 9.81 3.36 1.80
C ARG A 50 8.70 4.06 1.02
N VAL A 51 9.05 4.63 -0.14
CA VAL A 51 8.14 5.38 -1.01
C VAL A 51 7.95 4.67 -2.35
N ALA A 52 6.76 4.82 -2.91
CA ALA A 52 6.30 4.27 -4.18
C ALA A 52 5.89 5.40 -5.14
N TYR A 53 6.29 5.29 -6.42
CA TYR A 53 5.95 6.18 -7.53
C TYR A 53 5.29 5.33 -8.64
N TRP A 54 3.97 5.44 -8.78
CA TRP A 54 3.18 4.51 -9.61
C TRP A 54 2.71 5.16 -10.92
N PRO A 55 2.42 4.38 -11.99
CA PRO A 55 1.92 4.95 -13.24
C PRO A 55 0.60 5.73 -13.07
N ASP A 56 -0.27 5.20 -12.20
CA ASP A 56 -1.59 5.74 -11.95
C ASP A 56 -1.55 6.88 -10.93
N ASP A 57 -2.53 7.80 -11.02
CA ASP A 57 -2.70 8.87 -10.05
C ASP A 57 -2.84 8.31 -8.62
N VAL A 58 -2.41 9.09 -7.64
CA VAL A 58 -2.50 8.71 -6.22
C VAL A 58 -3.92 8.93 -5.73
N ASP A 59 -4.56 7.89 -5.23
CA ASP A 59 -5.92 7.96 -4.68
C ASP A 59 -5.96 7.63 -3.17
N CYS A 60 -7.17 7.57 -2.63
CA CYS A 60 -7.43 7.41 -1.19
C CYS A 60 -7.47 5.94 -0.74
N ASN A 61 -7.58 5.02 -1.70
CA ASN A 61 -7.79 3.59 -1.52
C ASN A 61 -6.51 2.77 -1.76
N ASP A 62 -5.54 3.32 -2.48
CA ASP A 62 -4.36 2.61 -2.95
C ASP A 62 -3.02 3.22 -2.48
N ILE A 63 -3.08 4.08 -1.46
CA ILE A 63 -1.92 4.79 -0.91
C ILE A 63 -0.85 3.88 -0.28
N CYS A 64 -1.18 2.62 0.02
CA CYS A 64 -0.23 1.67 0.60
C CYS A 64 -0.10 0.44 -0.29
N VAL A 65 1.12 0.20 -0.74
CA VAL A 65 1.45 -0.94 -1.60
C VAL A 65 2.46 -1.84 -0.89
N GLU A 66 2.19 -3.13 -0.88
CA GLU A 66 3.18 -4.13 -0.52
C GLU A 66 3.87 -4.60 -1.80
N VAL A 67 5.20 -4.57 -1.81
CA VAL A 67 6.02 -5.11 -2.90
C VAL A 67 6.85 -6.25 -2.35
N SER A 68 6.96 -7.33 -3.12
CA SER A 68 7.71 -8.53 -2.74
C SER A 68 8.60 -9.07 -3.85
N TYR A 69 9.77 -9.56 -3.46
CA TYR A 69 10.75 -10.20 -4.34
C TYR A 69 11.62 -11.19 -3.56
N GLY A 70 11.80 -12.40 -4.10
CA GLY A 70 12.72 -13.41 -3.52
C GLY A 70 12.49 -13.67 -2.02
N GLY A 71 11.23 -13.79 -1.58
CA GLY A 71 10.85 -14.06 -0.18
C GLY A 71 10.91 -12.85 0.76
N ARG A 72 11.25 -11.66 0.27
CA ARG A 72 11.24 -10.40 1.04
C ARG A 72 10.05 -9.57 0.63
N SER A 73 9.52 -8.79 1.57
CA SER A 73 8.47 -7.81 1.30
C SER A 73 8.69 -6.52 2.07
N VAL A 74 8.21 -5.42 1.50
CA VAL A 74 8.16 -4.12 2.15
C VAL A 74 6.82 -3.45 1.86
N HIS A 75 6.33 -2.69 2.82
CA HIS A 75 5.24 -1.74 2.60
C HIS A 75 5.83 -0.41 2.15
N LEU A 76 5.20 0.22 1.17
CA LEU A 76 5.62 1.48 0.58
C LEU A 76 4.43 2.43 0.51
N LEU A 77 4.70 3.70 0.77
CA LEU A 77 3.71 4.76 0.67
C LEU A 77 3.69 5.29 -0.77
N LYS A 78 2.60 5.06 -1.50
CA LYS A 78 2.37 5.61 -2.84
C LYS A 78 1.94 7.06 -2.68
N VAL A 79 2.87 8.00 -2.86
CA VAL A 79 2.62 9.44 -2.70
C VAL A 79 2.93 10.26 -3.94
N ASP A 80 3.34 9.58 -4.99
CA ASP A 80 3.65 10.21 -6.25
C ASP A 80 3.26 9.32 -7.41
N LYS A 81 3.10 9.96 -8.56
CA LYS A 81 2.94 9.27 -9.83
C LYS A 81 4.22 9.36 -10.64
N SER A 82 4.51 8.30 -11.36
CA SER A 82 5.52 8.27 -12.40
C SER A 82 4.84 8.55 -13.76
N THR A 83 5.64 8.83 -14.78
CA THR A 83 5.19 8.90 -16.19
C THR A 83 5.15 7.51 -16.83
N GLY A 84 4.48 6.55 -16.18
CA GLY A 84 4.23 5.20 -16.72
C GLY A 84 5.11 4.07 -16.16
N ALA A 85 6.00 4.37 -15.21
CA ALA A 85 6.91 3.41 -14.59
C ALA A 85 6.44 2.93 -13.20
N HIS A 86 6.93 1.79 -12.73
CA HIS A 86 6.75 1.42 -11.32
C HIS A 86 8.07 1.66 -10.61
N ASP A 87 8.19 2.80 -9.93
CA ASP A 87 9.41 3.10 -9.19
C ASP A 87 9.17 2.99 -7.69
N VAL A 88 10.22 2.63 -6.98
CA VAL A 88 10.25 2.65 -5.52
C VAL A 88 11.53 3.34 -5.06
N SER A 89 11.51 3.94 -3.87
CA SER A 89 12.70 4.53 -3.28
C SER A 89 13.90 3.57 -3.38
N TYR A 90 15.07 4.09 -3.77
CA TYR A 90 16.25 3.27 -4.07
C TYR A 90 16.60 2.29 -2.95
N ASP A 91 16.46 2.70 -1.70
CA ASP A 91 16.68 1.82 -0.54
C ASP A 91 15.72 0.62 -0.49
N ALA A 92 14.44 0.83 -0.78
CA ALA A 92 13.45 -0.25 -0.84
C ALA A 92 13.78 -1.23 -1.97
N TRP A 93 14.11 -0.72 -3.16
CA TRP A 93 14.52 -1.55 -4.29
C TRP A 93 15.75 -2.39 -3.95
N ASN A 94 16.78 -1.77 -3.35
CA ASN A 94 18.02 -2.44 -2.98
C ASN A 94 17.78 -3.52 -1.92
N TYR A 95 16.95 -3.23 -0.91
CA TYR A 95 16.57 -4.23 0.09
C TYR A 95 15.78 -5.39 -0.52
N LEU A 96 14.83 -5.09 -1.41
CA LEU A 96 14.03 -6.10 -2.10
C LEU A 96 14.89 -7.01 -2.98
N VAL A 97 15.89 -6.49 -3.68
CA VAL A 97 16.73 -7.28 -4.59
C VAL A 97 17.88 -7.97 -3.88
N TYR A 98 18.60 -7.28 -2.99
CA TYR A 98 19.86 -7.75 -2.37
C TYR A 98 19.78 -8.01 -0.85
N GLY A 99 18.75 -7.51 -0.18
CA GLY A 99 18.50 -7.78 1.24
C GLY A 99 19.20 -6.78 2.15
N LYS A 100 19.81 -5.76 1.55
CA LYS A 100 20.61 -4.72 2.19
C LYS A 100 20.07 -3.34 1.87
N SER A 101 20.22 -2.42 2.83
CA SER A 101 19.93 -1.01 2.58
C SER A 101 20.88 -0.48 1.51
N ALA A 102 20.41 0.44 0.66
CA ALA A 102 21.27 1.12 -0.30
C ALA A 102 22.34 2.00 0.37
N LYS A 103 22.12 2.38 1.64
CA LYS A 103 23.13 3.10 2.45
C LYS A 103 24.26 2.19 2.92
N GLU A 104 24.00 0.88 2.99
CA GLU A 104 24.94 -0.12 3.50
C GLU A 104 25.70 -0.76 2.34
N GLU A 105 24.99 -1.19 1.29
CA GLU A 105 25.55 -1.84 0.11
C GLU A 105 24.76 -1.40 -1.15
N PRO A 106 25.14 -0.29 -1.80
CA PRO A 106 24.45 0.19 -2.99
C PRO A 106 24.77 -0.67 -4.22
N HIS A 107 23.75 -1.05 -4.97
CA HIS A 107 23.90 -1.76 -6.23
C HIS A 107 23.38 -0.97 -7.43
N MET A 108 23.91 -1.27 -8.62
CA MET A 108 23.43 -0.67 -9.87
C MET A 108 21.94 -0.99 -10.07
N GLY A 109 21.17 0.05 -10.36
CA GLY A 109 19.73 -0.06 -10.58
C GLY A 109 19.36 -0.73 -11.90
N GLY A 110 18.09 -1.15 -11.99
CA GLY A 110 17.49 -1.72 -13.19
C GLY A 110 16.06 -2.18 -12.92
N ALA A 111 15.30 -2.46 -13.98
CA ALA A 111 13.98 -3.05 -13.83
C ALA A 111 14.11 -4.50 -13.37
N VAL A 112 13.39 -4.85 -12.31
CA VAL A 112 13.28 -6.23 -11.81
C VAL A 112 11.80 -6.56 -11.70
N GLU A 113 11.38 -7.69 -12.28
CA GLU A 113 10.01 -8.16 -12.16
C GLU A 113 9.71 -8.55 -10.71
N MET A 114 8.80 -7.81 -10.08
CA MET A 114 8.40 -8.01 -8.68
C MET A 114 6.87 -8.12 -8.55
N GLN A 115 6.42 -8.79 -7.50
CA GLN A 115 5.00 -8.85 -7.19
C GLN A 115 4.60 -7.66 -6.32
N TYR A 116 3.43 -7.08 -6.57
CA TYR A 116 2.88 -6.04 -5.72
C TYR A 116 1.38 -6.20 -5.51
N GLN A 117 0.88 -5.62 -4.42
CA GLN A 117 -0.54 -5.57 -4.10
C GLN A 117 -0.86 -4.31 -3.29
N PHE A 118 -2.00 -3.68 -3.60
CA PHE A 118 -2.53 -2.59 -2.79
C PHE A 118 -3.19 -3.14 -1.53
N VAL A 119 -2.66 -2.73 -0.38
CA VAL A 119 -3.07 -3.20 0.95
C VAL A 119 -3.75 -2.06 1.73
N PRO A 120 -4.50 -2.37 2.80
CA PRO A 120 -5.09 -1.32 3.65
C PRO A 120 -4.03 -0.35 4.14
N ALA A 121 -4.29 0.95 4.09
CA ALA A 121 -3.25 1.94 4.40
C ALA A 121 -2.77 1.92 5.86
N ASP A 122 -3.53 1.29 6.75
CA ASP A 122 -3.09 0.96 8.11
C ASP A 122 -1.75 0.21 8.14
N ARG A 123 -1.43 -0.54 7.08
CA ARG A 123 -0.14 -1.23 6.91
C ARG A 123 1.04 -0.27 6.72
N CYS A 124 0.78 0.95 6.24
CA CYS A 124 1.78 1.99 6.07
C CYS A 124 1.85 2.98 7.24
N LYS A 125 1.01 2.87 8.28
CA LYS A 125 1.08 3.72 9.49
C LYS A 125 2.49 3.80 10.10
N PRO A 126 3.28 2.70 10.18
CA PRO A 126 4.65 2.77 10.72
C PRO A 126 5.62 3.63 9.89
N LEU A 127 5.26 3.98 8.65
CA LEU A 127 6.05 4.87 7.78
C LEU A 127 5.79 6.35 8.04
N LEU A 128 4.81 6.67 8.89
CA LEU A 128 4.33 8.02 9.17
C LEU A 128 4.72 8.41 10.61
N PHE A 129 5.20 9.63 10.81
CA PHE A 129 5.68 10.07 12.13
C PHE A 129 4.60 10.07 13.23
N ASP A 130 3.38 10.48 12.90
CA ASP A 130 2.23 10.57 13.81
C ASP A 130 1.08 9.63 13.40
N GLY A 131 1.36 8.69 12.49
CA GLY A 131 0.35 7.79 11.91
C GLY A 131 -0.62 8.48 10.95
N LYS A 132 -0.43 9.76 10.63
CA LYS A 132 -1.25 10.53 9.70
C LYS A 132 -0.45 10.94 8.48
N LEU A 133 -1.14 11.12 7.37
CA LEU A 133 -0.50 11.56 6.13
C LEU A 133 -0.14 13.06 6.24
N PRO A 134 1.14 13.45 6.22
CA PRO A 134 1.55 14.82 6.48
C PRO A 134 1.45 15.64 5.19
N LEU A 135 0.28 16.22 4.94
CA LEU A 135 -0.02 17.02 3.76
C LEU A 135 0.24 18.51 4.03
N SER A 136 1.03 19.18 3.18
CA SER A 136 1.25 20.63 3.31
C SER A 136 1.50 21.40 2.03
N ALA A 137 1.76 20.73 0.90
CA ALA A 137 2.01 21.45 -0.35
C ALA A 137 0.70 21.82 -1.05
N PRO A 138 0.67 22.86 -1.91
CA PRO A 138 -0.57 23.36 -2.52
C PRO A 138 -1.39 22.31 -3.28
N ASN A 139 -0.74 21.30 -3.86
CA ASN A 139 -1.35 20.17 -4.54
C ASN A 139 -2.15 19.24 -3.60
N SER A 140 -1.93 19.31 -2.29
CA SER A 140 -2.64 18.46 -1.32
C SER A 140 -4.14 18.75 -1.25
N MET A 141 -4.58 19.97 -1.59
CA MET A 141 -6.00 20.32 -1.55
C MET A 141 -6.82 19.56 -2.59
N GLY A 142 -6.22 19.28 -3.76
CA GLY A 142 -6.85 18.45 -4.79
C GLY A 142 -7.06 17.01 -4.31
N TYR A 143 -6.00 16.44 -3.71
CA TYR A 143 -6.06 15.10 -3.11
C TYR A 143 -7.09 15.00 -1.98
N VAL A 144 -7.03 15.92 -1.01
CA VAL A 144 -7.97 15.97 0.12
C VAL A 144 -9.41 16.13 -0.37
N GLY A 145 -9.65 17.03 -1.33
CA GLY A 145 -10.97 17.23 -1.92
C GLY A 145 -11.52 15.94 -2.54
N HIS A 146 -10.71 15.25 -3.33
CA HIS A 146 -11.07 13.96 -3.93
C HIS A 146 -11.45 12.92 -2.87
N CYS A 147 -10.66 12.80 -1.80
CA CYS A 147 -10.92 11.84 -0.74
C CYS A 147 -12.14 12.16 0.13
N LEU A 148 -12.39 13.44 0.41
CA LEU A 148 -13.54 13.88 1.21
C LEU A 148 -14.86 13.67 0.46
N MET A 149 -14.86 13.83 -0.87
CA MET A 149 -16.03 13.55 -1.70
C MET A 149 -16.32 12.03 -1.82
N GLY A 150 -15.31 11.18 -1.62
CA GLY A 150 -15.40 9.71 -1.71
C GLY A 150 -15.95 8.98 -0.49
N ARG A 151 -16.15 9.62 0.68
CA ARG A 151 -16.48 8.97 1.97
C ARG A 151 -15.44 7.92 2.44
N GLU A 152 -14.15 8.18 2.25
CA GLU A 152 -13.11 7.17 2.51
C GLU A 152 -12.09 7.60 3.59
N GLN A 153 -11.72 6.62 4.43
CA GLN A 153 -11.43 6.80 5.85
C GLN A 153 -9.99 7.20 6.22
N LEU A 154 -9.10 7.38 5.24
CA LEU A 154 -7.68 7.65 5.52
C LEU A 154 -7.28 9.12 5.50
N VAL A 155 -8.06 9.97 4.84
CA VAL A 155 -7.87 11.44 4.93
C VAL A 155 -8.51 12.02 6.19
N CYS A 156 -9.41 11.28 6.83
CA CYS A 156 -10.04 11.67 8.08
C CYS A 156 -10.22 10.47 9.01
N GLN A 157 -9.16 10.08 9.72
CA GLN A 157 -9.36 9.49 11.04
C GLN A 157 -9.90 10.59 11.96
N LYS A 158 -11.21 10.83 11.84
CA LYS A 158 -12.09 11.23 12.92
C LYS A 158 -11.58 12.40 13.76
N LEU A 159 -11.75 13.63 13.25
CA LEU A 159 -12.26 14.70 14.10
C LEU A 159 -13.71 14.35 14.49
N ARG A 160 -13.93 13.30 15.29
CA ARG A 160 -15.09 13.29 16.17
C ARG A 160 -14.68 14.17 17.33
N ALA A 161 -15.04 15.44 17.25
CA ALA A 161 -15.15 16.27 18.44
C ALA A 161 -16.05 15.53 19.44
N HIS A 162 -15.61 15.48 20.69
CA HIS A 162 -16.48 15.24 21.82
C HIS A 162 -17.57 16.31 21.87
#